data_AF-A0A0J9T2K9-F1
#
_entry.id   AF-A0A0J9T2K9-F1
#
_cell.length_a   1.000
_cell.length_b   1.000
_cell.length_c   1.000
_cell.angle_alpha   90.00
_cell.angle_beta   90.00
_cell.angle_gamma   90.00
#
_symmetry.space_group_name_H-M   'P 1'
#
loop_
_entity.id
_entity.type
_entity.pdbx_description
1 polymer ?
#
loop_
_entity_poly.entity_id
_entity_poly.type
_entity_poly.pdbx_seq_one_letter_code
_entity_poly.pdbx_strand_id
1 'polypeptide(L)'
;ILGDSPSYKLYNTLNENGNKSAPNNYCISRLQRFKTNYPQCTELCEKYAKNLENLSVIIQNVDNDIERCRYLNLWIYSEIRKKFPRYVDKIYELPFMRIYFSEFHLIQKSLNKQCIFTYNKKISSDLWNKFKHIHDFFKNIQYIKSKIADDENNCSKYSEYLKYIKEIYTTYESECCNNVNGNCPPNLNFNDWCGMESEISEIKCNETETPAVSESDDLAEST
;
A
#
# COMPACT_ATOMS: atom_id res chain seq x y z
N ILE A 1 -3.05 12.45 -3.86
CA ILE A 1 -4.25 12.39 -2.99
C ILE A 1 -3.90 11.93 -1.58
N LEU A 2 -3.21 10.80 -1.39
CA LEU A 2 -2.93 10.25 -0.05
C LEU A 2 -1.59 10.67 0.58
N GLY A 3 -0.96 11.75 0.12
CA GLY A 3 0.40 12.15 0.55
C GLY A 3 0.55 12.50 2.03
N ASP A 4 -0.55 12.75 2.75
CA ASP A 4 -0.57 13.05 4.18
C ASP A 4 -1.50 12.11 4.97
N SER A 5 -1.98 11.03 4.33
CA SER A 5 -2.95 10.13 4.94
C SER A 5 -2.34 9.32 6.09
N PRO A 6 -3.17 8.82 7.04
CA PRO A 6 -2.73 7.87 8.07
C PRO A 6 -1.88 6.72 7.52
N SER A 7 -2.32 6.03 6.46
CA SER A 7 -1.53 4.92 5.88
C SER A 7 -0.18 5.38 5.32
N TYR A 8 -0.11 6.56 4.70
CA TYR A 8 1.16 7.10 4.19
C TYR A 8 2.18 7.29 5.32
N LYS A 9 1.74 7.83 6.47
CA LYS A 9 2.59 7.98 7.66
C LYS A 9 3.10 6.63 8.16
N LEU A 10 2.28 5.58 8.15
CA LEU A 10 2.70 4.24 8.55
C LEU A 10 3.77 3.64 7.62
N TYR A 11 3.65 3.85 6.30
CA TYR A 11 4.70 3.44 5.36
C TYR A 11 6.00 4.23 5.55
N ASN A 12 5.92 5.52 5.88
CA ASN A 12 7.10 6.31 6.23
C ASN A 12 7.79 5.76 7.48
N THR A 13 7.04 5.36 8.50
CA THR A 13 7.61 4.71 9.69
C THR A 13 8.36 3.42 9.32
N LEU A 14 7.78 2.56 8.47
CA LEU A 14 8.45 1.36 7.95
C LEU A 14 9.71 1.71 7.14
N ASN A 15 9.70 2.85 6.44
CA ASN A 15 10.86 3.34 5.71
C ASN A 15 11.98 3.85 6.62
N GLU A 16 11.67 4.45 7.75
CA GLU A 16 12.66 5.03 8.65
C GLU A 16 13.24 4.03 9.66
N ASN A 17 12.41 3.14 10.21
CA ASN A 17 12.80 2.29 11.34
C ASN A 17 13.98 1.36 11.01
N GLY A 18 14.07 0.89 9.76
CA GLY A 18 15.23 0.13 9.26
C GLY A 18 16.60 0.76 9.51
N ASN A 19 16.64 2.09 9.57
CA ASN A 19 17.86 2.87 9.68
C ASN A 19 18.25 3.16 11.14
N LYS A 20 17.33 3.00 12.09
CA LYS A 20 17.48 3.47 13.48
C LYS A 20 17.92 2.38 14.46
N SER A 21 17.72 1.10 14.15
CA SER A 21 18.12 0.01 15.06
C SER A 21 19.54 -0.50 14.79
N ALA A 22 20.14 -1.10 15.84
CA ALA A 22 21.45 -1.73 15.77
C ALA A 22 21.56 -2.67 14.56
N PRO A 23 22.75 -2.81 13.96
CA PRO A 23 22.98 -3.83 12.93
C PRO A 23 22.54 -5.19 13.46
N ASN A 24 21.71 -5.90 12.70
CA ASN A 24 21.42 -7.31 12.95
C ASN A 24 22.13 -8.16 11.91
N ASN A 25 22.34 -9.42 12.22
CA ASN A 25 23.02 -10.36 11.32
C ASN A 25 22.05 -11.12 10.40
N TYR A 26 20.77 -10.74 10.42
CA TYR A 26 19.75 -11.39 9.61
C TYR A 26 20.07 -11.23 8.13
N CYS A 27 19.85 -12.29 7.36
CA CYS A 27 20.03 -12.34 5.91
C CYS A 27 21.46 -12.20 5.35
N ILE A 28 22.43 -11.69 6.11
CA ILE A 28 23.77 -11.34 5.62
C ILE A 28 24.44 -12.54 4.93
N SER A 29 24.51 -13.69 5.61
CA SER A 29 25.27 -14.85 5.12
C SER A 29 24.70 -15.45 3.83
N ARG A 30 23.39 -15.57 3.71
CA ARG A 30 22.73 -16.23 2.56
C ARG A 30 22.50 -15.29 1.38
N LEU A 31 22.44 -13.98 1.62
CA LEU A 31 22.30 -12.98 0.56
C LEU A 31 23.63 -12.48 0.03
N GLN A 32 24.74 -12.71 0.73
CA GLN A 32 26.06 -12.19 0.35
C GLN A 32 26.44 -12.51 -1.10
N ARG A 33 26.10 -13.70 -1.59
CA ARG A 33 26.36 -14.13 -2.98
C ARG A 33 25.62 -13.30 -4.05
N PHE A 34 24.57 -12.58 -3.68
CA PHE A 34 23.80 -11.72 -4.58
C PHE A 34 24.23 -10.26 -4.51
N LYS A 35 25.00 -9.86 -3.49
CA LYS A 35 25.36 -8.46 -3.22
C LYS A 35 26.05 -7.78 -4.41
N THR A 36 26.85 -8.51 -5.19
CA THR A 36 27.52 -7.97 -6.38
C THR A 36 26.53 -7.53 -7.47
N ASN A 37 25.49 -8.33 -7.72
CA ASN A 37 24.54 -8.09 -8.81
C ASN A 37 23.26 -7.36 -8.33
N TYR A 38 22.98 -7.43 -7.02
CA TYR A 38 21.79 -6.91 -6.38
C TYR A 38 22.17 -6.25 -5.03
N PRO A 39 22.93 -5.15 -5.05
CA PRO A 39 23.52 -4.56 -3.84
C PRO A 39 22.48 -4.17 -2.79
N GLN A 40 21.26 -3.83 -3.21
CA GLN A 40 20.18 -3.43 -2.31
C GLN A 40 19.46 -4.62 -1.62
N CYS A 41 19.74 -5.87 -1.99
CA CYS A 41 19.00 -7.01 -1.45
C CYS A 41 19.28 -7.27 0.04
N THR A 42 20.54 -7.13 0.46
CA THR A 42 20.90 -7.32 1.88
C THR A 42 20.30 -6.22 2.75
N GLU A 43 20.43 -4.95 2.35
CA GLU A 43 19.86 -3.79 3.05
C GLU A 43 18.33 -3.93 3.21
N LEU A 44 17.63 -4.33 2.14
CA LEU A 44 16.18 -4.50 2.19
C LEU A 44 15.76 -5.64 3.13
N CYS A 45 16.53 -6.73 3.16
CA CYS A 45 16.26 -7.86 4.05
C CYS A 45 16.48 -7.51 5.52
N GLU A 46 17.59 -6.82 5.84
CA GLU A 46 17.86 -6.31 7.19
C GLU A 46 16.73 -5.37 7.66
N LYS A 47 16.29 -4.47 6.79
CA LYS A 47 15.19 -3.54 7.05
C LYS A 47 13.87 -4.26 7.30
N TYR A 48 13.53 -5.26 6.49
CA TYR A 48 12.37 -6.10 6.73
C TYR A 48 12.45 -6.79 8.09
N ALA A 49 13.59 -7.38 8.44
CA ALA A 49 13.78 -8.07 9.71
C ALA A 49 13.57 -7.14 10.91
N LYS A 50 14.14 -5.92 10.87
CA LYS A 50 13.97 -4.89 11.90
C LYS A 50 12.52 -4.43 12.04
N ASN A 51 11.83 -4.28 10.91
CA ASN A 51 10.42 -3.91 10.89
C ASN A 51 9.55 -5.03 11.45
N LEU A 52 9.84 -6.30 11.14
CA LEU A 52 9.12 -7.45 11.69
C LEU A 52 9.31 -7.59 13.20
N GLU A 53 10.54 -7.41 13.69
CA GLU A 53 10.87 -7.44 15.12
C GLU A 53 10.07 -6.41 15.92
N ASN A 54 10.02 -5.17 15.42
CA ASN A 54 9.42 -4.03 16.11
C ASN A 54 8.03 -3.66 15.60
N LEU A 55 7.38 -4.56 14.85
CA LEU A 55 6.19 -4.22 14.06
C LEU A 55 5.05 -3.59 14.89
N SER A 56 4.75 -4.18 16.06
CA SER A 56 3.74 -3.67 16.98
C SER A 56 4.13 -2.36 17.66
N VAL A 57 5.43 -2.10 17.82
CA VAL A 57 5.96 -0.89 18.44
C VAL A 57 5.99 0.28 17.47
N ILE A 58 6.21 0.04 16.18
CA ILE A 58 6.31 1.11 15.18
C ILE A 58 4.97 1.38 14.48
N ILE A 59 4.08 0.39 14.43
CA ILE A 59 2.70 0.53 13.94
C ILE A 59 1.74 0.38 15.14
N GLN A 60 1.78 1.34 16.07
CA GLN A 60 1.03 1.26 17.34
C GLN A 60 -0.47 1.41 17.13
N ASN A 61 -0.88 2.40 16.33
CA ASN A 61 -2.28 2.80 16.11
C ASN A 61 -3.00 1.96 15.04
N VAL A 62 -2.74 0.66 15.03
CA VAL A 62 -3.37 -0.29 14.11
C VAL A 62 -4.02 -1.41 14.90
N ASP A 63 -5.24 -1.74 14.50
CA ASP A 63 -6.22 -2.48 15.31
C ASP A 63 -5.76 -3.89 15.72
N ASN A 64 -4.97 -4.56 14.88
CA ASN A 64 -4.53 -5.93 15.12
C ASN A 64 -3.25 -6.30 14.36
N ASP A 65 -2.64 -7.44 14.73
CA ASP A 65 -1.40 -7.91 14.14
C ASP A 65 -1.51 -8.33 12.67
N ILE A 66 -2.69 -8.77 12.22
CA ILE A 66 -2.94 -9.08 10.79
C ILE A 66 -2.83 -7.80 9.97
N GLU A 67 -3.45 -6.71 10.41
CA GLU A 67 -3.41 -5.42 9.74
C GLU A 67 -1.98 -4.85 9.70
N ARG A 68 -1.23 -4.93 10.81
CA ARG A 68 0.21 -4.58 10.80
C ARG A 68 0.98 -5.44 9.79
N CYS A 69 0.64 -6.71 9.68
CA CYS A 69 1.27 -7.63 8.74
C CYS A 69 0.91 -7.32 7.27
N ARG A 70 -0.30 -6.84 7.00
CA ARG A 70 -0.69 -6.31 5.67
C ARG A 70 0.20 -5.14 5.29
N TYR A 71 0.35 -4.15 6.16
CA TYR A 71 1.26 -3.02 5.92
C TYR A 71 2.69 -3.49 5.62
N LEU A 72 3.23 -4.42 6.41
CA LEU A 72 4.58 -4.94 6.19
C LEU A 72 4.74 -5.66 4.85
N ASN A 73 3.78 -6.53 4.48
CA ASN A 73 3.80 -7.24 3.20
C ASN A 73 3.65 -6.28 2.00
N LEU A 74 2.69 -5.36 2.05
CA LEU A 74 2.50 -4.34 1.01
C LEU A 74 3.74 -3.46 0.85
N TRP A 75 4.37 -3.08 1.97
CA TRP A 75 5.60 -2.30 1.99
C TRP A 75 6.77 -3.02 1.31
N ILE A 76 7.05 -4.28 1.67
CA ILE A 76 8.20 -5.00 1.10
C ILE A 76 8.05 -5.22 -0.41
N TYR A 77 6.84 -5.53 -0.89
CA TYR A 77 6.59 -5.66 -2.33
C TYR A 77 6.73 -4.32 -3.07
N SER A 78 6.26 -3.22 -2.46
CA SER A 78 6.46 -1.87 -3.01
C SER A 78 7.95 -1.50 -3.08
N GLU A 79 8.73 -1.80 -2.04
CA GLU A 79 10.17 -1.53 -2.01
C GLU A 79 10.95 -2.40 -3.00
N ILE A 80 10.59 -3.68 -3.18
CA ILE A 80 11.17 -4.55 -4.21
C ILE A 80 10.90 -3.93 -5.60
N ARG A 81 9.65 -3.56 -5.88
CA ARG A 81 9.26 -2.94 -7.16
C ARG A 81 10.08 -1.68 -7.45
N LYS A 82 10.26 -0.82 -6.44
CA LYS A 82 11.03 0.44 -6.53
C LYS A 82 12.53 0.21 -6.73
N LYS A 83 13.14 -0.69 -5.95
CA LYS A 83 14.59 -0.93 -5.98
C LYS A 83 15.04 -1.77 -7.17
N PHE A 84 14.15 -2.59 -7.74
CA PHE A 84 14.46 -3.51 -8.85
C PHE A 84 13.53 -3.30 -10.07
N PRO A 85 13.53 -2.11 -10.71
CA PRO A 85 12.58 -1.78 -11.77
C PRO A 85 12.66 -2.69 -13.00
N ARG A 86 13.83 -3.26 -13.30
CA ARG A 86 14.00 -4.27 -14.38
C ARG A 86 13.23 -5.57 -14.15
N TYR A 87 12.75 -5.79 -12.92
CA TYR A 87 12.01 -6.97 -12.51
C TYR A 87 10.56 -6.63 -12.14
N VAL A 88 10.06 -5.43 -12.48
CA VAL A 88 8.73 -4.97 -12.08
C VAL A 88 7.65 -5.99 -12.40
N ASP A 89 7.62 -6.60 -13.58
CA ASP A 89 6.59 -7.58 -13.97
C ASP A 89 6.92 -9.02 -13.58
N LYS A 90 8.12 -9.24 -13.06
CA LYS A 90 8.71 -10.56 -12.85
C LYS A 90 9.53 -10.64 -11.58
N ILE A 91 9.00 -10.04 -10.50
CA ILE A 91 9.69 -9.95 -9.22
C ILE A 91 10.16 -11.32 -8.72
N TYR A 92 9.43 -12.41 -8.99
CA TYR A 92 9.83 -13.77 -8.58
C TYR A 92 10.99 -14.38 -9.39
N GLU A 93 11.41 -13.75 -10.49
CA GLU A 93 12.66 -14.09 -11.20
C GLU A 93 13.90 -13.47 -10.53
N LEU A 94 13.72 -12.56 -9.56
CA LEU A 94 14.84 -12.08 -8.75
C LEU A 94 15.49 -13.28 -8.02
N PRO A 95 16.80 -13.53 -8.21
CA PRO A 95 17.46 -14.73 -7.68
C PRO A 95 17.38 -14.87 -6.15
N PHE A 96 17.20 -13.77 -5.43
CA PHE A 96 17.10 -13.75 -3.98
C PHE A 96 15.66 -13.88 -3.44
N MET A 97 14.60 -13.84 -4.26
CA MET A 97 13.22 -13.86 -3.74
C MET A 97 12.86 -15.17 -3.01
N ARG A 98 13.36 -16.31 -3.49
CA ARG A 98 13.22 -17.58 -2.77
C ARG A 98 14.02 -17.59 -1.46
N ILE A 99 15.12 -16.85 -1.41
CA ILE A 99 15.94 -16.71 -0.21
C ILE A 99 15.22 -15.84 0.81
N TYR A 100 14.62 -14.71 0.40
CA TYR A 100 13.73 -13.91 1.24
C TYR A 100 12.63 -14.76 1.87
N PHE A 101 11.92 -15.56 1.08
CA PHE A 101 10.89 -16.44 1.62
C PHE A 101 11.42 -17.34 2.76
N SER A 102 12.56 -17.99 2.54
CA SER A 102 13.15 -18.85 3.57
C SER A 102 13.71 -18.09 4.77
N GLU A 103 14.38 -16.95 4.55
CA GLU A 103 14.99 -16.15 5.61
C GLU A 103 13.94 -15.48 6.49
N PHE A 104 12.93 -14.86 5.87
CA PHE A 104 11.84 -14.21 6.59
C PHE A 104 11.05 -15.22 7.41
N HIS A 105 10.87 -16.45 6.92
CA HIS A 105 10.26 -17.52 7.72
C HIS A 105 11.10 -17.89 8.95
N LEU A 106 12.43 -18.00 8.81
CA LEU A 106 13.32 -18.29 9.94
C LEU A 106 13.34 -17.15 10.96
N ILE A 107 13.38 -15.91 10.50
CA ILE A 107 13.34 -14.70 11.35
C ILE A 107 12.01 -14.62 12.09
N GLN A 108 10.89 -14.83 11.37
CA GLN A 108 9.57 -14.88 11.98
C GLN A 108 9.52 -15.91 13.12
N LYS A 109 10.02 -17.13 12.86
CA LYS A 109 10.03 -18.22 13.84
C LYS A 109 10.91 -17.89 15.05
N SER A 110 12.10 -17.33 14.83
CA SER A 110 13.02 -16.97 15.93
C SER A 110 12.49 -15.84 16.81
N LEU A 111 11.77 -14.89 16.21
CA LEU A 111 11.15 -13.76 16.91
C LEU A 111 9.75 -14.09 17.48
N ASN A 112 9.26 -15.32 17.30
CA ASN A 112 7.92 -15.76 17.67
C ASN A 112 6.80 -14.80 17.16
N LYS A 113 6.91 -14.35 15.91
CA LYS A 113 5.93 -13.46 15.27
C LYS A 113 4.89 -14.24 14.47
N GLN A 114 3.65 -13.76 14.46
CA GLN A 114 2.58 -14.35 13.64
C GLN A 114 2.55 -13.82 12.20
N CYS A 115 3.24 -12.70 11.93
CA CYS A 115 3.24 -12.09 10.60
C CYS A 115 4.08 -12.91 9.61
N ILE A 116 3.41 -13.47 8.59
CA ILE A 116 4.04 -14.29 7.55
C ILE A 116 4.33 -13.42 6.32
N PHE A 117 5.54 -13.52 5.77
CA PHE A 117 5.83 -13.02 4.44
C PHE A 117 5.11 -13.88 3.38
N THR A 118 4.21 -13.29 2.62
CA THR A 118 3.51 -13.99 1.55
C THR A 118 4.44 -14.19 0.36
N TYR A 119 4.79 -15.43 0.02
CA TYR A 119 5.42 -15.79 -1.25
C TYR A 119 4.45 -16.58 -2.11
N ASN A 120 3.81 -15.94 -3.09
CA ASN A 120 2.84 -16.59 -3.97
C ASN A 120 3.03 -16.12 -5.41
N LYS A 121 3.61 -16.99 -6.26
CA LYS A 121 3.89 -16.67 -7.67
C LYS A 121 2.64 -16.39 -8.51
N LYS A 122 1.45 -16.75 -8.04
CA LYS A 122 0.19 -16.40 -8.71
C LYS A 122 -0.18 -14.92 -8.53
N ILE A 123 0.38 -14.26 -7.50
CA ILE A 123 0.16 -12.84 -7.25
C ILE A 123 1.25 -12.05 -7.96
N SER A 124 0.92 -11.47 -9.11
CA SER A 124 1.85 -10.62 -9.85
C SER A 124 2.26 -9.38 -9.06
N SER A 125 3.36 -8.75 -9.46
CA SER A 125 3.81 -7.48 -8.87
C SER A 125 2.79 -6.35 -9.06
N ASP A 126 2.13 -6.32 -10.21
CA ASP A 126 1.05 -5.37 -10.48
C ASP A 126 -0.16 -5.64 -9.56
N LEU A 127 -0.51 -6.91 -9.33
CA LEU A 127 -1.58 -7.25 -8.39
C LEU A 127 -1.22 -6.86 -6.93
N TRP A 128 0.03 -7.02 -6.50
CA TRP A 128 0.50 -6.47 -5.22
C TRP A 128 0.36 -4.95 -5.15
N ASN A 129 0.66 -4.23 -6.23
CA ASN A 129 0.46 -2.79 -6.29
C ASN A 129 -1.02 -2.42 -6.17
N LYS A 130 -1.91 -3.14 -6.86
CA LYS A 130 -3.37 -2.98 -6.76
C LYS A 130 -3.89 -3.27 -5.34
N PHE A 131 -3.44 -4.34 -4.70
CA PHE A 131 -3.76 -4.64 -3.30
C PHE A 131 -3.38 -3.48 -2.37
N LYS A 132 -2.21 -2.85 -2.60
CA LYS A 132 -1.81 -1.67 -1.83
C LYS A 132 -2.79 -0.51 -2.02
N HIS A 133 -3.20 -0.22 -3.26
CA HIS A 133 -4.14 0.87 -3.52
C HIS A 133 -5.52 0.63 -2.90
N ILE A 134 -6.04 -0.60 -2.96
CA ILE A 134 -7.31 -1.00 -2.33
C ILE A 134 -7.22 -0.87 -0.82
N HIS A 135 -6.19 -1.46 -0.22
CA HIS A 135 -5.92 -1.36 1.21
C HIS A 135 -5.85 0.09 1.67
N ASP A 136 -5.04 0.91 1.00
CA ASP A 136 -4.86 2.32 1.36
C ASP A 136 -6.15 3.13 1.20
N PHE A 137 -6.95 2.84 0.18
CA PHE A 137 -8.24 3.49 0.00
C PHE A 137 -9.16 3.20 1.19
N PHE A 138 -9.41 1.92 1.49
CA PHE A 138 -10.34 1.53 2.55
C PHE A 138 -9.85 1.95 3.94
N LYS A 139 -8.55 1.87 4.22
CA LYS A 139 -7.98 2.34 5.50
C LYS A 139 -8.01 3.85 5.66
N ASN A 140 -8.14 4.61 4.57
CA ASN A 140 -8.24 6.07 4.61
C ASN A 140 -9.60 6.60 4.15
N ILE A 141 -10.66 5.78 4.11
CA ILE A 141 -11.95 6.21 3.57
C ILE A 141 -12.51 7.45 4.26
N GLN A 142 -12.39 7.52 5.59
CA GLN A 142 -12.86 8.67 6.38
C GLN A 142 -12.00 9.92 6.13
N TYR A 143 -10.68 9.74 6.00
CA TYR A 143 -9.76 10.83 5.63
C TYR A 143 -10.07 11.37 4.22
N ILE A 144 -10.39 10.49 3.27
CA ILE A 144 -10.78 10.88 1.92
C ILE A 144 -12.10 11.66 1.96
N LYS A 145 -13.12 11.15 2.66
CA LYS A 145 -14.43 11.81 2.83
C LYS A 145 -14.29 13.20 3.45
N SER A 146 -13.46 13.36 4.49
CA SER A 146 -13.23 14.66 5.11
C SER A 146 -12.55 15.64 4.15
N LYS A 147 -11.54 15.19 3.39
CA LYS A 147 -10.85 16.05 2.42
C LYS A 147 -11.71 16.49 1.24
N ILE A 148 -12.68 15.66 0.83
CA ILE A 148 -13.67 16.05 -0.17
C ILE A 148 -14.60 17.13 0.37
N ALA A 149 -15.02 17.02 1.64
CA ALA A 149 -15.88 18.02 2.28
C ALA A 149 -15.18 19.36 2.55
N ASP A 150 -13.87 19.33 2.84
CA ASP A 150 -13.08 20.52 3.16
C ASP A 150 -12.74 21.40 1.94
N ASP A 151 -12.80 20.85 0.72
CA ASP A 151 -12.27 21.50 -0.48
C ASP A 151 -13.05 21.12 -1.75
N GLU A 152 -14.18 21.78 -1.97
CA GLU A 152 -15.04 21.60 -3.16
C GLU A 152 -14.28 21.89 -4.47
N ASN A 153 -13.27 22.77 -4.44
CA ASN A 153 -12.43 23.07 -5.61
C ASN A 153 -11.47 21.93 -5.99
N ASN A 154 -11.26 20.95 -5.10
CA ASN A 154 -10.47 19.75 -5.39
C ASN A 154 -11.32 18.59 -5.92
N CYS A 155 -12.61 18.81 -6.20
CA CYS A 155 -13.53 17.73 -6.50
C CYS A 155 -13.18 16.96 -7.78
N SER A 156 -12.74 17.64 -8.84
CA SER A 156 -12.27 17.01 -10.08
C SER A 156 -11.15 15.99 -9.81
N LYS A 157 -10.16 16.36 -9.00
CA LYS A 157 -9.01 15.51 -8.64
C LYS A 157 -9.43 14.29 -7.81
N TYR A 158 -10.37 14.44 -6.88
CA TYR A 158 -10.90 13.33 -6.10
C TYR A 158 -11.79 12.42 -6.93
N SER A 159 -12.58 12.97 -7.85
CA SER A 159 -13.38 12.20 -8.81
C SER A 159 -12.52 11.34 -9.72
N GLU A 160 -11.42 11.88 -10.26
CA GLU A 160 -10.42 11.10 -11.01
C GLU A 160 -9.81 9.98 -10.17
N TYR A 161 -9.46 10.28 -8.90
CA TYR A 161 -8.92 9.28 -7.99
C TYR A 161 -9.93 8.17 -7.66
N LEU A 162 -11.20 8.50 -7.43
CA LEU A 162 -12.25 7.52 -7.19
C LEU A 162 -12.50 6.64 -8.42
N LYS A 163 -12.48 7.22 -9.62
CA LYS A 163 -12.54 6.47 -10.89
C LYS A 163 -11.39 5.47 -10.98
N TYR A 164 -10.17 5.92 -10.71
CA TYR A 164 -8.99 5.06 -10.68
C TYR A 164 -9.12 3.91 -9.66
N ILE A 165 -9.63 4.18 -8.46
CA ILE A 165 -9.87 3.14 -7.44
C ILE A 165 -10.95 2.15 -7.90
N LYS A 166 -12.03 2.59 -8.55
CA LYS A 166 -13.05 1.69 -9.11
C LYS A 166 -12.45 0.72 -10.14
N GLU A 167 -11.64 1.23 -11.06
CA GLU A 167 -10.96 0.39 -12.07
C GLU A 167 -10.01 -0.65 -11.42
N ILE A 168 -9.28 -0.25 -10.38
CA ILE A 168 -8.45 -1.18 -9.61
C ILE A 168 -9.32 -2.21 -8.89
N TYR A 169 -10.43 -1.78 -8.28
CA TYR A 169 -11.31 -2.63 -7.49
C TYR A 169 -11.90 -3.76 -8.34
N THR A 170 -12.33 -3.46 -9.57
CA THR A 170 -12.80 -4.50 -10.51
C THR A 170 -11.74 -5.59 -10.73
N THR A 171 -10.47 -5.22 -10.91
CA THR A 171 -9.39 -6.20 -11.08
C THR A 171 -9.09 -6.97 -9.78
N TYR A 172 -9.10 -6.26 -8.66
CA TYR A 172 -8.95 -6.87 -7.34
C TYR A 172 -10.03 -7.93 -7.09
N GLU A 173 -11.29 -7.61 -7.39
CA GLU A 173 -12.41 -8.51 -7.17
C GLU A 173 -12.35 -9.74 -8.08
N SER A 174 -12.02 -9.57 -9.37
CA SER A 174 -11.87 -10.69 -10.30
C SER A 174 -10.74 -11.64 -9.91
N GLU A 175 -9.60 -11.09 -9.47
CA GLU A 175 -8.40 -11.88 -9.16
C GLU A 175 -8.48 -12.51 -7.77
N CYS A 176 -8.96 -11.78 -6.76
CA CYS A 176 -8.95 -12.20 -5.37
C CYS A 176 -10.31 -12.79 -4.92
N CYS A 177 -11.44 -12.14 -5.20
CA CYS A 177 -12.72 -12.46 -4.58
C CYS A 177 -13.52 -13.55 -5.29
N ASN A 178 -13.50 -13.57 -6.62
CA ASN A 178 -14.47 -14.34 -7.41
C ASN A 178 -14.18 -15.85 -7.53
N ASN A 179 -13.14 -16.37 -6.86
CA ASN A 179 -12.72 -17.76 -6.96
C ASN A 179 -12.39 -18.36 -5.58
N VAL A 180 -12.79 -19.61 -5.34
CA VAL A 180 -12.44 -20.37 -4.12
C VAL A 180 -10.92 -20.43 -3.89
N ASN A 181 -10.14 -20.35 -4.98
CA ASN A 181 -8.67 -20.29 -4.97
C ASN A 181 -8.16 -18.96 -5.56
N GLY A 182 -8.87 -17.85 -5.33
CA GLY A 182 -8.49 -16.52 -5.80
C GLY A 182 -7.05 -16.17 -5.41
N ASN A 183 -6.42 -15.31 -6.21
CA ASN A 183 -5.05 -14.85 -6.05
C ASN A 183 -4.91 -13.84 -4.88
N CYS A 184 -5.57 -14.09 -3.76
CA CYS A 184 -5.43 -13.29 -2.53
C CYS A 184 -4.16 -13.69 -1.76
N PRO A 185 -3.49 -12.74 -1.08
CA PRO A 185 -2.47 -13.05 -0.10
C PRO A 185 -3.04 -13.89 1.06
N PRO A 186 -2.60 -15.15 1.24
CA PRO A 186 -3.08 -15.99 2.34
C PRO A 186 -2.69 -15.43 3.70
N ASN A 187 -3.54 -15.67 4.71
CA ASN A 187 -3.34 -15.27 6.11
C ASN A 187 -3.26 -13.74 6.34
N LEU A 188 -3.58 -12.95 5.33
CA LEU A 188 -3.66 -11.49 5.41
C LEU A 188 -5.10 -10.99 5.22
N ASN A 189 -6.10 -11.89 5.18
CA ASN A 189 -7.52 -11.55 5.05
C ASN A 189 -7.81 -10.50 3.96
N PHE A 190 -7.11 -10.54 2.83
CA PHE A 190 -7.28 -9.52 1.78
C PHE A 190 -8.67 -9.56 1.14
N ASN A 191 -9.45 -10.61 1.40
CA ASN A 191 -10.84 -10.74 1.02
C ASN A 191 -11.82 -9.93 1.89
N ASP A 192 -11.37 -9.26 2.96
CA ASP A 192 -12.22 -8.41 3.80
C ASP A 192 -12.90 -7.28 3.02
N TRP A 193 -12.32 -6.88 1.87
CA TRP A 193 -12.88 -5.85 1.00
C TRP A 193 -13.69 -6.40 -0.17
N CYS A 194 -13.89 -7.71 -0.26
CA CYS A 194 -14.76 -8.30 -1.28
C CYS A 194 -16.21 -7.84 -1.07
N GLY A 195 -16.91 -7.49 -2.15
CA GLY A 195 -18.28 -6.98 -2.09
C GLY A 195 -18.43 -5.56 -1.50
N MET A 196 -17.34 -4.81 -1.32
CA MET A 196 -17.35 -3.42 -0.82
C MET A 196 -17.33 -2.37 -1.94
N GLU A 197 -17.75 -2.73 -3.16
CA GLU A 197 -17.80 -1.78 -4.29
C GLU A 197 -18.72 -0.57 -4.01
N SER A 198 -19.81 -0.80 -3.28
CA SER A 198 -20.77 0.25 -2.91
C SER A 198 -20.12 1.35 -2.08
N GLU A 199 -19.20 1.00 -1.17
CA GLU A 199 -18.48 1.96 -0.32
C GLU A 199 -17.61 2.93 -1.13
N ILE A 200 -17.13 2.51 -2.31
CA ILE A 200 -16.43 3.39 -3.25
C ILE A 200 -17.44 4.28 -3.99
N SER A 201 -18.56 3.70 -4.41
CA SER A 201 -19.57 4.39 -5.24
C SER A 201 -20.41 5.40 -4.48
N GLU A 202 -20.58 5.24 -3.18
CA GLU A 202 -21.32 6.16 -2.31
C GLU A 202 -20.54 7.45 -1.98
N ILE A 203 -19.23 7.47 -2.23
CA ILE A 203 -18.45 8.70 -2.07
C ILE A 203 -18.81 9.65 -3.21
N LYS A 204 -19.65 10.63 -2.88
CA LYS A 204 -20.04 11.70 -3.78
C LYS A 204 -19.05 12.84 -3.69
N CYS A 205 -18.77 13.42 -4.84
CA CYS A 205 -18.05 14.65 -4.99
C CYS A 205 -18.80 15.45 -6.04
N ASN A 206 -19.48 16.52 -5.62
CA ASN A 206 -20.20 17.40 -6.54
C ASN A 206 -19.43 18.71 -6.60
N GLU A 207 -19.09 19.17 -7.81
CA GLU A 207 -18.66 20.55 -8.00
C GLU A 207 -19.85 21.45 -7.65
N THR A 208 -19.69 22.37 -6.70
CA THR A 208 -20.66 23.45 -6.54
C THR A 208 -20.58 24.31 -7.79
N GLU A 209 -21.69 24.41 -8.52
CA GLU A 209 -21.82 25.41 -9.58
C GLU A 209 -21.52 26.78 -8.98
N THR A 210 -20.41 27.39 -9.41
CA THR A 210 -20.10 28.79 -9.09
C THR A 210 -21.34 29.62 -9.44
N PRO A 211 -21.92 30.40 -8.51
CA PRO A 211 -23.02 31.29 -8.86
C PRO A 211 -22.51 32.22 -9.96
N ALA A 212 -23.16 32.21 -11.11
CA ALA A 212 -22.87 33.16 -12.17
C ALA A 212 -22.99 34.56 -11.56
N VAL A 213 -21.88 35.30 -11.54
CA VAL A 213 -21.89 36.72 -11.21
C VAL A 213 -22.76 37.36 -12.28
N SER A 214 -23.99 37.72 -11.92
CA SER A 214 -24.83 38.55 -12.76
C SER A 214 -24.13 39.89 -12.88
N GLU A 215 -23.55 40.19 -14.04
CA GLU A 215 -23.21 41.55 -14.42
C GLU A 215 -24.50 42.37 -14.37
N SER A 216 -24.65 43.17 -13.32
CA SER A 216 -25.61 44.26 -13.32
C SER A 216 -25.02 45.35 -14.20
N ASP A 217 -25.63 45.56 -15.36
CA ASP A 217 -25.43 46.73 -16.21
C ASP A 217 -25.69 48.00 -15.39
N ASP A 218 -24.62 48.67 -14.93
CA ASP A 218 -24.69 50.05 -14.50
C ASP A 218 -24.73 50.94 -15.74
N LEU A 219 -25.94 51.14 -16.28
CA LEU A 219 -26.26 52.34 -17.04
C LEU A 219 -26.44 53.51 -16.05
N ALA A 220 -25.39 54.32 -15.89
CA ALA A 220 -25.49 55.66 -15.31
C ALA A 220 -25.38 56.71 -16.42
N GLU A 221 -26.55 57.25 -16.80
CA GLU A 221 -26.71 58.54 -17.46
C GLU A 221 -26.35 59.71 -16.52
N SER A 222 -26.13 60.89 -17.13
CA SER A 222 -25.88 62.24 -16.58
C SER A 222 -24.41 62.56 -16.26
N THR A 223 -23.81 63.65 -16.73
CA THR A 223 -24.29 64.89 -17.40
C THR A 223 -23.12 65.53 -18.15
#